data_AF-A0A2M7XB61-F1
#
_entry.id   AF-A0A2M7XB61-F1
#
_cell.length_a   1.000
_cell.length_b   1.000
_cell.length_c   1.000
_cell.angle_alpha   90.00
_cell.angle_beta   90.00
_cell.angle_gamma   90.00
#
_symmetry.space_group_name_H-M   'P 1'
#
loop_
_entity.id
_entity.type
_entity.pdbx_description
1 polymer ?
#
loop_
_entity_poly.entity_id
_entity_poly.type
_entity_poly.pdbx_seq_one_letter_code
_entity_poly.pdbx_strand_id
1 'polypeptide(L)'
;MSPFFRIPLGLIVMVIGFYMVAKTGKFIEWFGSIPFAEDKFGQGGSYFFYKLLGTLIVFIGIFIATNIISDILGDLACILTSCNR
;
A
#
# COMPACT_ATOMS: atom_id res chain seq x y z
N MET A 1 10.17 16.06 6.53
CA MET A 1 9.03 16.63 5.77
C MET A 1 7.92 16.94 6.75
N SER A 2 7.36 18.15 6.70
CA SER A 2 6.36 18.60 7.66
C SER A 2 5.16 17.63 7.71
N PRO A 3 4.68 17.25 8.91
CA PRO A 3 3.57 16.30 9.08
C PRO A 3 2.29 16.74 8.36
N PHE A 4 2.11 18.04 8.16
CA PHE A 4 1.02 18.64 7.39
C PHE A 4 0.90 18.16 5.93
N PHE A 5 2.01 17.82 5.25
CA PHE A 5 1.96 17.28 3.88
C PHE A 5 1.89 15.74 3.84
N ARG A 6 2.35 15.08 4.90
CA ARG A 6 2.42 13.61 4.97
C ARG A 6 1.05 12.97 5.15
N ILE A 7 0.25 13.50 6.07
CA ILE A 7 -1.10 12.99 6.38
C ILE A 7 -2.01 13.01 5.15
N PRO A 8 -2.19 14.15 4.42
CA PRO A 8 -3.04 14.16 3.24
C PRO A 8 -2.49 13.28 2.11
N LEU A 9 -1.16 13.18 1.95
CA LEU A 9 -0.56 12.33 0.93
C LEU A 9 -0.80 10.84 1.22
N GLY A 10 -0.63 10.41 2.46
CA GLY A 10 -0.97 9.04 2.88
C GLY A 10 -2.46 8.72 2.70
N LEU A 11 -3.34 9.67 3.01
CA LEU A 11 -4.79 9.55 2.80
C LEU A 11 -5.14 9.40 1.32
N ILE A 12 -4.52 10.18 0.43
CA ILE A 12 -4.70 10.08 -1.03
C ILE A 12 -4.27 8.69 -1.52
N VAL A 13 -3.10 8.21 -1.10
CA VAL A 13 -2.61 6.87 -1.48
C VAL A 13 -3.54 5.77 -0.98
N MET A 14 -4.06 5.90 0.25
CA MET A 14 -5.02 4.96 0.82
C MET A 14 -6.33 4.92 0.02
N VAL A 15 -6.86 6.09 -0.36
CA VAL A 15 -8.08 6.20 -1.17
C VAL A 15 -7.87 5.61 -2.57
N ILE A 16 -6.70 5.82 -3.18
CA ILE A 16 -6.35 5.23 -4.47
C ILE A 16 -6.26 3.70 -4.37
N GLY A 17 -5.59 3.18 -3.34
CA GLY A 17 -5.52 1.74 -3.07
C GLY A 17 -6.90 1.14 -2.87
N PHE A 18 -7.76 1.80 -2.09
CA PHE A 18 -9.13 1.35 -1.82
C PHE A 18 -9.96 1.34 -3.11
N TYR A 19 -9.84 2.36 -3.96
CA TYR A 19 -10.51 2.43 -5.24
C TYR A 19 -10.07 1.30 -6.19
N MET A 20 -8.78 0.93 -6.15
CA MET A 20 -8.23 -0.19 -6.92
C MET A 20 -8.83 -1.54 -6.47
N VAL A 21 -9.05 -1.73 -5.16
CA VAL A 21 -9.73 -2.92 -4.61
C VAL A 21 -11.22 -2.89 -4.97
N ALA A 22 -11.90 -1.76 -4.79
CA ALA A 22 -13.35 -1.65 -5.00
C ALA A 22 -13.75 -1.82 -6.48
N LYS A 23 -12.93 -1.32 -7.41
CA LYS A 23 -13.18 -1.38 -8.86
C LYS A 23 -12.21 -2.28 -9.61
N THR A 24 -11.89 -3.45 -9.05
CA THR A 24 -10.97 -4.40 -9.68
C THR A 24 -11.39 -4.78 -11.11
N GLY A 25 -12.70 -4.91 -11.36
CA GLY A 25 -13.22 -5.26 -12.70
C GLY A 25 -12.88 -4.21 -13.76
N LYS A 26 -12.86 -2.92 -13.40
CA LYS A 26 -12.46 -1.85 -14.34
C LYS A 26 -10.96 -1.90 -14.64
N PHE A 27 -10.15 -2.28 -13.66
CA PHE A 27 -8.72 -2.45 -13.87
C PHE A 27 -8.43 -3.64 -14.80
N ILE A 28 -9.18 -4.73 -14.69
CA ILE A 28 -9.04 -5.88 -15.60
C ILE A 28 -9.54 -5.57 -17.00
N GLU A 29 -10.61 -4.79 -17.15
CA GLU A 29 -11.08 -4.32 -18.45
C GLU A 29 -10.05 -3.43 -19.15
N TRP A 30 -9.28 -2.64 -18.39
CA TRP A 30 -8.25 -1.75 -18.94
C TRP A 30 -6.89 -2.42 -19.17
N PHE A 31 -6.44 -3.28 -18.27
CA PHE A 31 -5.10 -3.90 -18.32
C PHE A 31 -5.12 -5.34 -18.86
N GLY A 32 -6.29 -5.98 -18.93
CA GLY A 32 -6.45 -7.36 -19.33
C GLY A 32 -6.16 -8.37 -18.23
N SER A 33 -6.30 -9.65 -18.57
CA SER A 33 -5.94 -10.77 -17.70
C SER A 33 -4.43 -10.96 -17.67
N ILE A 34 -3.87 -11.25 -16.50
CA ILE A 34 -2.44 -11.53 -16.33
C ILE A 34 -2.22 -13.05 -16.44
N PRO A 35 -1.44 -13.54 -17.42
CA PRO A 35 -1.26 -14.99 -17.62
C PRO A 35 -0.60 -15.67 -16.41
N PHE A 36 0.35 -15.00 -15.73
CA PHE A 36 0.93 -15.51 -14.47
C PHE A 36 -0.12 -15.69 -13.36
N ALA A 37 -1.10 -14.80 -13.29
CA ALA A 37 -2.15 -14.88 -12.28
C ALA A 37 -3.15 -16.00 -12.61
N GLU A 38 -3.48 -16.19 -13.88
CA GLU A 38 -4.31 -17.30 -14.34
C GLU A 38 -3.62 -18.66 -14.11
N ASP A 39 -2.31 -18.77 -14.39
CA ASP A 39 -1.55 -20.01 -14.15
C ASP A 39 -1.38 -20.37 -12.67
N LYS A 40 -1.27 -19.37 -11.79
CA LYS A 40 -1.08 -19.59 -10.34
C LYS A 40 -2.38 -19.73 -9.56
N PHE A 41 -3.43 -19.03 -9.94
CA PHE A 41 -4.69 -18.95 -9.20
C PHE A 41 -5.89 -19.57 -9.94
N GLY A 42 -5.70 -20.05 -11.18
CA GLY A 42 -6.75 -20.65 -12.00
C GLY A 42 -7.57 -19.62 -12.80
N GLN A 43 -8.67 -20.08 -13.41
CA GLN A 43 -9.57 -19.19 -14.17
C GLN A 43 -10.11 -18.07 -13.29
N GLY A 44 -9.87 -16.81 -13.70
CA GLY A 44 -10.23 -15.63 -12.93
C GLY A 44 -9.21 -15.26 -11.86
N GLY A 45 -8.05 -15.91 -11.83
CA GLY A 45 -6.92 -15.59 -10.97
C GLY A 45 -6.46 -14.14 -11.09
N SER A 46 -6.66 -13.54 -12.27
CA SER A 46 -6.42 -12.12 -12.51
C SER A 46 -7.24 -11.22 -11.55
N TYR A 47 -8.51 -11.55 -11.29
CA TYR A 47 -9.37 -10.82 -10.35
C TYR A 47 -8.84 -10.85 -8.92
N PHE A 48 -8.36 -12.01 -8.50
CA PHE A 48 -7.77 -12.17 -7.18
C PHE A 48 -6.46 -11.38 -7.08
N PHE A 49 -5.61 -11.45 -8.10
CA PHE A 49 -4.31 -10.79 -8.12
C PHE A 49 -4.43 -9.26 -8.05
N TYR A 50 -5.31 -8.65 -8.84
CA TYR A 50 -5.51 -7.20 -8.78
C TYR A 50 -6.12 -6.74 -7.45
N LYS A 51 -6.98 -7.54 -6.80
CA LYS A 51 -7.46 -7.26 -5.44
C LYS A 51 -6.33 -7.34 -4.42
N LEU A 52 -5.46 -8.34 -4.53
CA LEU A 52 -4.32 -8.51 -3.63
C LEU A 52 -3.34 -7.33 -3.76
N LEU A 53 -3.05 -6.90 -5.00
CA LEU A 53 -2.24 -5.71 -5.28
C LEU A 53 -2.87 -4.44 -4.70
N GLY A 54 -4.16 -4.22 -4.91
CA GLY A 54 -4.88 -3.08 -4.35
C GLY A 54 -4.82 -3.06 -2.82
N THR A 55 -5.00 -4.21 -2.17
CA THR A 55 -4.89 -4.35 -0.71
C THR A 55 -3.48 -4.00 -0.23
N LEU A 56 -2.43 -4.45 -0.90
CA LEU A 56 -1.05 -4.07 -0.55
C LEU A 56 -0.82 -2.56 -0.67
N ILE A 57 -1.38 -1.92 -1.68
CA ILE A 57 -1.29 -0.46 -1.86
C ILE A 57 -2.03 0.28 -0.73
N VAL A 58 -3.18 -0.23 -0.27
CA VAL A 58 -3.87 0.31 0.93
C VAL A 58 -2.97 0.23 2.15
N PHE A 59 -2.33 -0.91 2.40
CA PHE A 59 -1.39 -1.06 3.51
C PHE A 59 -0.21 -0.08 3.41
N ILE A 60 0.35 0.11 2.22
CA ILE A 60 1.41 1.10 1.98
C ILE A 60 0.91 2.52 2.27
N GLY A 61 -0.32 2.86 1.84
CA GLY A 61 -0.95 4.14 2.14
C GLY A 61 -1.11 4.39 3.65
N ILE A 62 -1.51 3.37 4.41
CA ILE A 62 -1.59 3.42 5.87
C ILE A 62 -0.21 3.63 6.48
N PHE A 63 0.82 2.90 6.04
CA PHE A 63 2.19 3.07 6.54
C PHE A 63 2.74 4.48 6.30
N ILE A 64 2.43 5.07 5.15
CA ILE A 64 2.81 6.46 4.81
C ILE A 64 2.03 7.45 5.68
N ALA A 65 0.72 7.23 5.87
CA ALA A 65 -0.15 8.11 6.66
C ALA A 65 0.23 8.11 8.15
N THR A 66 0.48 6.95 8.74
CA THR A 66 0.82 6.79 10.17
C THR A 66 2.28 7.14 10.45
N ASN A 67 3.11 7.34 9.43
CA ASN A 67 4.51 7.73 9.56
C ASN A 67 5.33 6.78 10.46
N ILE A 68 4.93 5.51 10.52
CA ILE A 68 5.54 4.46 11.34
C ILE A 68 7.03 4.33 11.01
N ILE A 69 7.42 4.57 9.75
CA ILE A 69 8.82 4.51 9.31
C ILE A 69 9.67 5.57 10.02
N SER A 70 9.21 6.81 10.19
CA SER A 70 10.02 7.82 10.88
C SER A 70 10.09 7.55 12.38
N ASP A 71 9.02 7.00 12.97
CA ASP A 71 8.95 6.67 14.39
C ASP A 71 9.86 5.48 14.72
N ILE A 72 9.84 4.42 13.90
CA ILE A 72 10.73 3.26 14.05
C ILE A 72 12.19 3.67 13.82
N LEU A 73 12.50 4.46 12.80
CA LEU A 73 13.89 4.91 12.59
C LEU A 73 14.37 5.82 13.73
N GLY A 74 13.49 6.64 14.31
CA GLY A 74 13.79 7.46 15.48
C GLY A 74 14.07 6.61 16.71
N ASP A 75 13.21 5.63 16.99
CA ASP A 75 13.33 4.74 18.15
C ASP A 75 14.55 3.81 18.04
N LEU A 76 14.82 3.27 16.84
CA LEU A 76 16.02 2.48 16.59
C LEU A 76 17.30 3.33 16.66
N ALA A 77 17.29 4.56 16.13
CA ALA A 77 18.42 5.47 16.30
C ALA A 77 18.64 5.80 17.78
N CYS A 78 17.57 6.01 18.54
CA CYS A 78 17.60 6.29 19.98
C CYS A 78 18.22 5.14 20.79
N ILE A 79 17.82 3.90 20.50
CA ILE A 79 18.37 2.68 21.10
C ILE A 79 19.86 2.50 20.76
N LEU A 80 20.25 2.75 19.50
CA LEU A 80 21.63 2.55 19.03
C LEU A 80 22.59 3.66 19.45
N THR A 81 22.11 4.87 19.73
CA THR A 81 22.96 6.02 20.12
C THR A 81 22.93 6.36 21.61
N SER A 82 22.32 5.52 22.47
CA SER A 82 22.15 5.80 23.91
C SER A 82 21.67 7.23 24.14
N CYS A 83 20.49 7.57 23.61
CA CYS A 83 19.93 8.89 23.80
C CYS A 83 19.69 9.13 25.31
N ASN A 84 20.56 9.93 25.93
CA ASN A 84 20.41 10.34 27.31
C ASN A 84 19.39 11.49 27.34
N ARG A 85 18.19 11.17 27.83
CA ARG A 85 17.00 12.01 27.90
C ARG A 85 17.26 13.43 28.42
#